data_AF-A0A8W8NIS2-F1
#
_entry.id   AF-A0A8W8NIS2-F1
#
_cell.length_a   1.000
_cell.length_b   1.000
_cell.length_c   1.000
_cell.angle_alpha   90.00
_cell.angle_beta   90.00
_cell.angle_gamma   90.00
#
_symmetry.space_group_name_H-M   'P 1'
#
loop_
_entity.id
_entity.type
_entity.pdbx_description
1 polymer ?
#
loop_
_entity_poly.entity_id
_entity_poly.type
_entity_poly.pdbx_seq_one_letter_code
_entity_poly.pdbx_strand_id
1 'polypeptide(L)'
;MLHRRLVTFRHAVGSSLSLVRCSSGGQYKDVQLPDYNTSVEVDSHRLSRPQKPPPTLQWEGLKDLEERTKGSLIPETLKEMEEDENFKLTAAKLKEMGQKKMTREERKRRQRALSNLDIPNFETFWKVKRAENVEGVETKIENSLRKKTVEILQANIGLYCNQACNHCFVESSPKRKEMMLQQTAERCLLILQNSPSIHTLDLTGGAPELCDQFRFLVRGAKELGKKIIVRSNLTSHLEPGQEDTAEFMRDHAVNVVASLPCYTAKNVNMQRGKGVFDRSIQALRKFNSLGYAEESSGLKLDLVYNPLGAFLPPPQGQLAEKYREELWNYFGIQFNELFTITNMPIKRFADFLYRRNELESYMELLVRNFNIHTVDNIMCRNLMNVNWNGKIYDCDFNQQLEMEIKKNDSQDPMTVYEISSAKEMEGMHIQTDSHCFGCTAGMGSS
;
A
#
# COMPACT_ATOMS: atom_id res chain seq x y z
N MET A 1 17.35 -49.01 26.03
CA MET A 1 16.24 -49.34 26.95
C MET A 1 16.68 -49.02 28.36
N LEU A 2 16.18 -47.95 28.98
CA LEU A 2 15.98 -47.88 30.43
C LEU A 2 15.22 -46.59 30.75
N HIS A 3 14.10 -46.79 31.44
CA HIS A 3 13.09 -45.80 31.79
C HIS A 3 13.41 -45.15 33.15
N ARG A 4 13.12 -43.85 33.21
CA ARG A 4 12.54 -43.06 34.32
C ARG A 4 12.94 -43.38 35.77
N ARG A 5 13.39 -42.34 36.49
CA ARG A 5 12.74 -41.86 37.72
C ARG A 5 13.11 -40.40 38.03
N LEU A 6 12.09 -39.62 38.40
CA LEU A 6 12.15 -38.26 38.93
C LEU A 6 12.88 -38.20 40.27
N VAL A 7 13.54 -37.07 40.59
CA VAL A 7 13.40 -36.32 41.85
C VAL A 7 13.74 -34.84 41.61
N THR A 8 12.87 -33.96 42.11
CA THR A 8 12.95 -32.48 42.22
C THR A 8 13.94 -32.01 43.29
N PHE A 9 14.62 -30.86 43.13
CA PHE A 9 14.93 -29.94 44.25
C PHE A 9 15.21 -28.49 43.79
N ARG A 10 14.72 -27.54 44.61
CA ARG A 10 14.78 -26.06 44.54
C ARG A 10 16.12 -25.48 45.02
N HIS A 11 16.30 -24.16 44.78
CA HIS A 11 17.24 -23.15 45.35
C HIS A 11 18.39 -22.80 44.41
N ALA A 12 18.88 -21.56 44.32
CA ALA A 12 18.49 -20.25 44.85
C ALA A 12 19.30 -19.22 44.02
N VAL A 13 18.71 -18.07 43.69
CA VAL A 13 19.44 -16.93 43.12
C VAL A 13 19.70 -15.96 44.25
N GLY A 14 20.97 -15.70 44.53
CA GLY A 14 21.41 -14.72 45.51
C GLY A 14 22.56 -13.88 44.98
N SER A 15 22.39 -12.55 45.08
CA SER A 15 23.42 -11.49 45.18
C SER A 15 24.30 -11.28 43.93
N SER A 16 24.75 -10.07 43.55
CA SER A 16 24.79 -8.75 44.17
C SER A 16 25.17 -7.73 43.10
N LEU A 17 24.50 -6.59 43.00
CA LEU A 17 25.08 -5.38 42.42
C LEU A 17 24.67 -4.18 43.27
N SER A 18 25.68 -3.64 43.93
CA SER A 18 25.68 -2.50 44.83
C SER A 18 25.33 -1.21 44.10
N LEU A 19 24.21 -0.60 44.49
CA LEU A 19 23.78 0.74 44.09
C LEU A 19 24.50 1.81 44.92
N VAL A 20 25.26 2.65 44.25
CA VAL A 20 25.66 3.98 44.75
C VAL A 20 24.40 4.85 44.76
N ARG A 21 24.00 5.31 45.95
CA ARG A 21 22.95 6.31 46.12
C ARG A 21 23.46 7.67 45.63
N CYS A 22 22.71 8.27 44.71
CA CYS A 22 22.60 9.72 44.63
C CYS A 22 21.13 10.10 44.70
N SER A 23 20.85 11.07 45.55
CA SER A 23 19.54 11.47 46.06
C SER A 23 18.93 12.61 45.25
N SER A 24 17.74 12.40 44.68
CA SER A 24 16.73 13.44 44.51
C SER A 24 15.37 12.79 44.22
N GLY A 25 14.35 13.25 44.93
CA GLY A 25 13.06 12.57 45.09
C GLY A 25 12.12 12.64 43.89
N GLY A 26 11.37 11.55 43.75
CA GLY A 26 10.17 11.43 42.92
C GLY A 26 9.62 10.01 43.07
N GLN A 27 8.55 9.83 43.85
CA GLN A 27 7.84 8.55 43.96
C GLN A 27 7.16 8.24 42.62
N TYR A 28 7.63 7.24 41.89
CA TYR A 28 6.85 6.62 40.82
C TYR A 28 5.98 5.52 41.45
N LYS A 29 4.66 5.58 41.18
CA LYS A 29 3.72 4.50 41.52
C LYS A 29 4.08 3.25 40.72
N ASP A 30 4.16 2.11 41.39
CA ASP A 30 4.20 0.79 40.75
C ASP A 30 2.94 0.64 39.87
N VAL A 31 3.12 0.57 38.55
CA VAL A 31 2.08 0.20 37.60
C VAL A 31 2.37 -1.24 37.20
N GLN A 32 1.53 -2.18 37.66
CA GLN A 32 1.51 -3.53 37.11
C GLN A 32 1.11 -3.45 35.63
N LEU A 33 2.08 -3.61 34.74
CA LEU A 33 1.84 -3.82 33.33
C LEU A 33 1.43 -5.30 33.11
N PRO A 34 0.46 -5.59 32.23
CA PRO A 34 0.05 -6.95 31.95
C PRO A 34 1.18 -7.76 31.32
N ASP A 35 1.24 -9.05 31.68
CA ASP A 35 2.22 -10.02 31.20
C ASP A 35 2.10 -10.24 29.68
N TYR A 36 3.18 -9.96 28.94
CA TYR A 36 3.27 -10.17 27.48
C TYR A 36 3.91 -11.51 27.11
N ASN A 37 4.26 -12.35 28.08
CA ASN A 37 4.97 -13.61 27.88
C ASN A 37 4.14 -14.86 28.21
N THR A 38 2.83 -14.73 28.44
CA THR A 38 1.94 -15.88 28.49
C THR A 38 1.76 -16.44 27.07
N SER A 39 2.25 -17.67 26.83
CA SER A 39 2.01 -18.38 25.57
C SER A 39 0.52 -18.67 25.42
N VAL A 40 -0.12 -18.08 24.40
CA VAL A 40 -1.50 -18.41 24.02
C VAL A 40 -1.43 -19.53 22.99
N GLU A 41 -1.94 -20.72 23.31
CA GLU A 41 -2.03 -21.84 22.35
C GLU A 41 -3.08 -21.55 21.28
N VAL A 42 -2.70 -20.74 20.28
CA VAL A 42 -3.59 -20.28 19.20
C VAL A 42 -4.08 -21.42 18.30
N ASP A 43 -3.34 -22.55 18.26
CA ASP A 43 -3.64 -23.68 17.38
C ASP A 43 -4.85 -24.52 17.82
N SER A 44 -5.39 -24.28 19.01
CA SER A 44 -6.55 -25.01 19.54
C SER A 44 -7.89 -24.26 19.39
N HIS A 45 -7.87 -22.97 19.01
CA HIS A 45 -9.05 -22.12 18.97
C HIS A 45 -9.45 -21.78 17.52
N ARG A 46 -10.11 -22.71 16.82
CA ARG A 46 -10.91 -22.35 15.64
C ARG A 46 -12.14 -21.59 16.11
N LEU A 47 -12.03 -20.27 16.19
CA LEU A 47 -13.18 -19.39 16.35
C LEU A 47 -14.09 -19.56 15.12
N SER A 48 -15.21 -20.25 15.30
CA SER A 48 -16.28 -20.28 14.30
C SER A 48 -16.78 -18.85 14.10
N ARG A 49 -16.84 -18.39 12.84
CA ARG A 49 -17.44 -17.10 12.48
C ARG A 49 -18.85 -17.01 13.12
N PRO A 50 -19.20 -15.89 13.78
CA PRO A 50 -20.53 -15.74 14.37
C PRO A 50 -21.62 -15.91 13.31
N GLN A 51 -22.71 -16.61 13.66
CA GLN A 51 -23.86 -16.79 12.77
C GLN A 51 -24.47 -15.44 12.39
N LYS A 52 -24.68 -15.23 11.09
CA LYS A 52 -25.22 -14.01 10.49
C LYS A 52 -26.61 -13.70 11.06
N PRO A 53 -26.85 -12.56 11.73
CA PRO A 53 -28.20 -12.08 11.96
C PRO A 53 -28.86 -11.73 10.61
N PRO A 54 -30.19 -11.93 10.46
CA PRO A 54 -30.89 -11.58 9.22
C PRO A 54 -30.77 -10.06 8.97
N PRO A 55 -30.60 -9.63 7.72
CA PRO A 55 -30.48 -8.20 7.41
C PRO A 55 -31.77 -7.49 7.81
N THR A 56 -31.63 -6.40 8.58
CA THR A 56 -32.71 -5.43 8.77
C THR A 56 -33.18 -4.99 7.39
N LEU A 57 -34.50 -5.08 7.14
CA LEU A 57 -35.10 -5.02 5.80
C LEU A 57 -34.89 -3.71 5.03
N GLN A 58 -34.29 -2.69 5.63
CA GLN A 58 -33.84 -1.48 4.94
C GLN A 58 -32.52 -1.00 5.54
N TRP A 59 -31.45 -1.16 4.77
CA TRP A 59 -30.17 -0.52 5.06
C TRP A 59 -30.31 0.98 4.81
N GLU A 60 -30.31 1.80 5.87
CA GLU A 60 -30.54 3.25 5.75
C GLU A 60 -29.58 3.94 4.77
N GLY A 61 -28.33 3.48 4.71
CA GLY A 61 -27.30 4.02 3.81
C GLY A 61 -27.55 3.75 2.31
N LEU A 62 -28.51 2.88 1.97
CA LEU A 62 -28.81 2.52 0.59
C LEU A 62 -29.98 3.32 -0.01
N LYS A 63 -30.65 4.15 0.78
CA LYS A 63 -31.76 4.97 0.29
C LYS A 63 -31.29 5.84 -0.89
N ASP A 64 -32.02 5.71 -2.00
CA ASP A 64 -31.79 6.41 -3.27
C ASP A 64 -30.36 6.27 -3.82
N LEU A 65 -29.62 5.23 -3.42
CA LEU A 65 -28.20 5.08 -3.76
C LEU A 65 -27.95 5.12 -5.27
N GLU A 66 -28.74 4.38 -6.05
CA GLU A 66 -28.61 4.30 -7.51
C GLU A 66 -28.84 5.66 -8.21
N GLU A 67 -29.74 6.49 -7.70
CA GLU A 67 -29.97 7.83 -8.24
C GLU A 67 -28.86 8.80 -7.83
N ARG A 68 -28.32 8.68 -6.59
CA ARG A 68 -27.23 9.54 -6.08
C ARG A 68 -25.89 9.30 -6.76
N THR A 69 -25.72 8.15 -7.40
CA THR A 69 -24.48 7.71 -8.05
C THR A 69 -24.56 7.66 -9.57
N LYS A 70 -25.72 8.00 -10.13
CA LYS A 70 -25.97 7.98 -11.57
C LYS A 70 -25.01 8.89 -12.35
N GLY A 71 -24.56 8.41 -13.50
CA GLY A 71 -23.68 9.14 -14.39
C GLY A 71 -22.21 9.15 -13.95
N SER A 72 -21.40 9.89 -14.70
CA SER A 72 -19.95 9.99 -14.48
C SER A 72 -19.61 10.80 -13.23
N LEU A 73 -18.54 10.44 -12.52
CA LEU A 73 -17.96 11.22 -11.43
C LEU A 73 -17.00 12.33 -11.94
N ILE A 74 -16.59 12.25 -13.20
CA ILE A 74 -15.56 13.10 -13.79
C ILE A 74 -15.97 14.59 -13.78
N PRO A 75 -17.20 14.99 -14.18
CA PRO A 75 -17.59 16.40 -14.20
C PRO A 75 -17.50 17.04 -12.81
N GLU A 76 -17.99 16.37 -11.77
CA GLU A 76 -17.89 16.82 -10.39
C GLU A 76 -16.43 16.91 -9.95
N THR A 77 -15.63 15.88 -10.25
CA THR A 77 -14.20 15.88 -9.89
C THR A 77 -13.46 17.05 -10.54
N LEU A 78 -13.71 17.32 -11.83
CA LEU A 78 -13.10 18.44 -12.54
C LEU A 78 -13.52 19.79 -11.95
N LYS A 79 -14.80 19.94 -11.61
CA LYS A 79 -15.32 21.13 -10.95
C LYS A 79 -14.67 21.34 -9.58
N GLU A 80 -14.54 20.29 -8.76
CA GLU A 80 -13.87 20.37 -7.47
C GLU A 80 -12.40 20.76 -7.61
N MET A 81 -11.68 20.17 -8.57
CA MET A 81 -10.31 20.55 -8.88
C MET A 81 -10.18 22.02 -9.32
N GLU A 82 -11.23 22.60 -9.91
CA GLU A 82 -11.29 23.99 -10.33
C GLU A 82 -11.73 24.95 -9.22
N GLU A 83 -12.45 24.48 -8.20
CA GLU A 83 -12.91 25.29 -7.08
C GLU A 83 -11.95 25.22 -5.88
N ASP A 84 -11.27 24.09 -5.68
CA ASP A 84 -10.37 23.83 -4.56
C ASP A 84 -9.13 24.76 -4.63
N GLU A 85 -9.06 25.71 -3.70
CA GLU A 85 -7.93 26.63 -3.56
C GLU A 85 -6.59 25.91 -3.38
N ASN A 86 -6.56 24.76 -2.69
CA ASN A 86 -5.35 23.96 -2.58
C ASN A 86 -4.97 23.37 -3.94
N PHE A 87 -5.94 22.88 -4.71
CA PHE A 87 -5.71 22.36 -6.05
C PHE A 87 -5.26 23.47 -7.01
N LYS A 88 -5.88 24.65 -6.97
CA LYS A 88 -5.47 25.85 -7.70
C LYS A 88 -4.04 26.28 -7.36
N LEU A 89 -3.70 26.37 -6.07
CA LEU A 89 -2.35 26.70 -5.61
C LEU A 89 -1.31 25.66 -6.06
N THR A 90 -1.68 24.37 -6.04
CA THR A 90 -0.80 23.29 -6.54
C THR A 90 -0.61 23.40 -8.05
N ALA A 91 -1.70 23.57 -8.80
CA ALA A 91 -1.68 23.70 -10.25
C ALA A 91 -0.97 24.99 -10.71
N ALA A 92 -1.15 26.09 -9.98
CA ALA A 92 -0.47 27.36 -10.22
C ALA A 92 1.04 27.23 -9.96
N LYS A 93 1.44 26.63 -8.82
CA LYS A 93 2.86 26.32 -8.56
C LYS A 93 3.42 25.35 -9.60
N LEU A 94 2.70 24.31 -10.00
CA LEU A 94 3.13 23.38 -11.05
C LEU A 94 3.24 24.04 -12.44
N LYS A 95 2.36 25.01 -12.75
CA LYS A 95 2.43 25.82 -13.97
C LYS A 95 3.56 26.84 -13.94
N GLU A 96 3.81 27.47 -12.80
CA GLU A 96 4.93 28.40 -12.54
C GLU A 96 6.28 27.65 -12.56
N MET A 97 6.30 26.43 -12.04
CA MET A 97 7.40 25.45 -12.16
C MET A 97 7.49 24.82 -13.56
N GLY A 98 6.62 25.23 -14.49
CA GLY A 98 6.46 24.82 -15.88
C GLY A 98 7.31 23.66 -16.40
N GLN A 99 6.69 22.51 -16.65
CA GLN A 99 7.11 21.47 -17.61
C GLN A 99 8.56 20.95 -17.57
N LYS A 100 9.39 21.36 -16.61
CA LYS A 100 10.67 20.73 -16.31
C LYS A 100 10.42 19.80 -15.13
N LYS A 101 10.79 18.52 -15.29
CA LYS A 101 10.89 17.56 -14.18
C LYS A 101 11.40 18.30 -12.95
N MET A 102 10.69 18.19 -11.82
CA MET A 102 11.16 18.65 -10.51
C MET A 102 12.66 18.40 -10.45
N THR A 103 13.46 19.47 -10.41
CA THR A 103 14.89 19.35 -10.73
C THR A 103 15.51 18.37 -9.73
N ARG A 104 16.55 17.62 -10.15
CA ARG A 104 17.30 16.74 -9.22
C ARG A 104 17.73 17.50 -7.96
N GLU A 105 17.93 18.81 -8.06
CA GLU A 105 18.24 19.71 -6.96
C GLU A 105 17.05 20.01 -6.06
N GLU A 106 15.83 20.19 -6.59
CA GLU A 106 14.63 20.40 -5.78
C GLU A 106 14.18 19.12 -5.08
N ARG A 107 14.36 17.95 -5.72
CA ARG A 107 14.25 16.64 -5.05
C ARG A 107 15.26 16.51 -3.92
N LYS A 108 16.52 16.87 -4.16
CA LYS A 108 17.54 16.96 -3.12
C LYS A 108 17.17 17.98 -2.04
N ARG A 109 16.47 19.07 -2.36
CA ARG A 109 16.04 20.11 -1.41
C ARG A 109 14.89 19.65 -0.51
N ARG A 110 13.94 18.88 -1.06
CA ARG A 110 12.88 18.20 -0.29
C ARG A 110 13.43 17.03 0.54
N GLN A 111 14.39 16.27 0.00
CA GLN A 111 15.20 15.34 0.78
C GLN A 111 15.97 16.06 1.90
N ARG A 112 16.46 17.30 1.66
CA ARG A 112 17.13 18.13 2.67
C ARG A 112 16.20 18.70 3.75
N ALA A 113 14.87 18.60 3.62
CA ALA A 113 13.99 18.87 4.75
C ALA A 113 14.25 17.88 5.91
N LEU A 114 14.90 16.73 5.62
CA LEU A 114 15.42 15.78 6.62
C LEU A 114 16.81 16.15 7.14
N SER A 115 17.53 17.07 6.51
CA SER A 115 18.87 17.48 6.94
C SER A 115 18.87 18.18 8.29
N ASN A 116 17.71 18.67 8.74
CA ASN A 116 17.55 19.25 10.08
C ASN A 116 17.44 18.19 11.18
N LEU A 117 17.16 16.92 10.83
CA LEU A 117 16.98 15.84 11.79
C LEU A 117 18.28 15.09 12.11
N ASP A 118 19.40 15.41 11.45
CA ASP A 118 20.68 14.69 11.56
C ASP A 118 20.56 13.17 11.33
N ILE A 119 19.56 12.73 10.56
CA ILE A 119 19.34 11.31 10.24
C ILE A 119 20.13 10.96 8.97
N PRO A 120 20.95 9.89 8.97
CA PRO A 120 21.63 9.45 7.76
C PRO A 120 20.63 8.95 6.70
N ASN A 121 21.07 8.75 5.46
CA ASN A 121 20.21 8.14 4.44
C ASN A 121 19.69 6.75 4.91
N PHE A 122 18.55 6.32 4.37
CA PHE A 122 17.85 5.11 4.81
C PHE A 122 18.75 3.87 4.84
N GLU A 123 19.58 3.66 3.82
CA GLU A 123 20.46 2.49 3.75
C GLU A 123 21.51 2.50 4.87
N THR A 124 22.13 3.65 5.15
CA THR A 124 23.05 3.80 6.28
C THR A 124 22.32 3.63 7.61
N PHE A 125 21.14 4.23 7.78
CA PHE A 125 20.33 4.09 8.99
C PHE A 125 19.99 2.62 9.26
N TRP A 126 19.50 1.91 8.24
CA TRP A 126 19.16 0.49 8.31
C TRP A 126 20.37 -0.36 8.69
N LYS A 127 21.55 -0.12 8.12
CA LYS A 127 22.79 -0.84 8.47
C LYS A 127 23.13 -0.69 9.94
N VAL A 128 23.06 0.53 10.47
CA VAL A 128 23.30 0.80 11.90
C VAL A 128 22.28 0.05 12.76
N LYS A 129 20.99 0.20 12.48
CA LYS A 129 19.93 -0.49 13.23
C LYS A 129 19.98 -2.00 13.14
N ARG A 130 20.43 -2.56 12.02
CA ARG A 130 20.63 -3.99 11.86
C ARG A 130 21.80 -4.48 12.71
N ALA A 131 22.91 -3.75 12.73
CA ALA A 131 24.07 -4.09 13.57
C ALA A 131 23.72 -4.03 15.07
N GLU A 132 22.92 -3.05 15.50
CA GLU A 132 22.41 -2.95 16.88
C GLU A 132 21.49 -4.12 17.28
N ASN A 133 20.75 -4.71 16.33
CA ASN A 133 19.81 -5.82 16.59
C ASN A 133 20.42 -7.22 16.47
N VAL A 134 21.66 -7.35 15.99
CA VAL A 134 22.34 -8.63 15.82
C VAL A 134 23.41 -8.74 16.91
N GLU A 135 23.00 -9.07 18.14
CA GLU A 135 23.96 -9.48 19.16
C GLU A 135 24.57 -10.85 18.78
N GLY A 136 25.89 -10.91 18.64
CA GLY A 136 26.67 -12.13 18.84
C GLY A 136 26.84 -13.10 17.66
N VAL A 137 26.49 -12.75 16.41
CA VAL A 137 26.78 -13.62 15.26
C VAL A 137 27.53 -12.84 14.17
N GLU A 138 28.77 -13.26 13.89
CA GLU A 138 29.55 -12.89 12.69
C GLU A 138 28.90 -13.47 11.42
N THR A 139 27.65 -13.09 11.15
CA THR A 139 27.05 -13.30 9.83
C THR A 139 27.53 -12.21 8.89
N LYS A 140 28.00 -12.58 7.69
CA LYS A 140 28.26 -11.64 6.58
C LYS A 140 27.07 -10.68 6.47
N ILE A 141 27.24 -9.46 6.96
CA ILE A 141 26.20 -8.43 6.89
C ILE A 141 26.05 -8.09 5.41
N GLU A 142 24.88 -8.35 4.83
CA GLU A 142 24.59 -7.85 3.49
C GLU A 142 24.70 -6.32 3.51
N ASN A 143 25.70 -5.80 2.82
CA ASN A 143 26.00 -4.37 2.77
C ASN A 143 25.00 -3.55 1.96
N SER A 144 23.87 -4.12 1.55
CA SER A 144 22.85 -3.43 0.74
C SER A 144 21.56 -4.26 0.69
N LEU A 145 20.41 -3.58 0.54
CA LEU A 145 19.17 -4.26 0.19
C LEU A 145 19.22 -4.72 -1.26
N ARG A 146 18.93 -6.01 -1.48
CA ARG A 146 19.00 -6.64 -2.79
C ARG A 146 17.69 -7.33 -3.16
N LYS A 147 17.41 -7.34 -4.45
CA LYS A 147 16.30 -8.09 -5.04
C LYS A 147 16.48 -9.58 -4.78
N LYS A 148 15.44 -10.19 -4.20
CA LYS A 148 15.23 -11.63 -4.16
C LYS A 148 14.65 -12.07 -5.51
N THR A 149 14.31 -13.36 -5.62
CA THR A 149 13.55 -13.87 -6.75
C THR A 149 12.27 -13.05 -6.95
N VAL A 150 12.05 -12.64 -8.20
CA VAL A 150 10.87 -11.84 -8.56
C VAL A 150 9.67 -12.77 -8.70
N GLU A 151 8.65 -12.48 -7.91
CA GLU A 151 7.42 -13.28 -7.76
C GLU A 151 6.17 -12.55 -8.27
N ILE A 152 6.26 -11.20 -8.36
CA ILE A 152 5.15 -10.32 -8.71
C ILE A 152 5.63 -9.34 -9.79
N LEU A 153 4.92 -9.28 -10.92
CA LEU A 153 5.00 -8.13 -11.83
C LEU A 153 3.87 -7.18 -11.48
N GLN A 154 4.20 -5.98 -11.04
CA GLN A 154 3.23 -4.92 -10.85
C GLN A 154 3.30 -3.94 -12.02
N ALA A 155 2.18 -3.69 -12.70
CA ALA A 155 2.12 -2.75 -13.81
C ALA A 155 1.24 -1.55 -13.46
N ASN A 156 1.82 -0.36 -13.41
CA ASN A 156 1.08 0.89 -13.45
C ASN A 156 0.74 1.19 -14.91
N ILE A 157 -0.50 0.96 -15.31
CA ILE A 157 -0.91 1.02 -16.72
C ILE A 157 -1.40 2.39 -17.16
N GLY A 158 -1.35 3.39 -16.30
CA GLY A 158 -1.71 4.76 -16.63
C GLY A 158 -1.96 5.62 -15.41
N LEU A 159 -1.97 6.93 -15.60
CA LEU A 159 -2.18 7.91 -14.53
C LEU A 159 -3.56 8.57 -14.61
N TYR A 160 -4.33 8.26 -15.66
CA TYR A 160 -5.74 8.65 -15.78
C TYR A 160 -6.59 7.99 -14.69
N CYS A 161 -7.48 8.77 -14.09
CA CYS A 161 -8.41 8.33 -13.05
C CYS A 161 -9.64 9.22 -13.07
N ASN A 162 -10.82 8.68 -12.76
CA ASN A 162 -12.04 9.48 -12.58
C ASN A 162 -12.09 10.27 -11.25
N GLN A 163 -11.13 10.04 -10.33
CA GLN A 163 -10.99 10.75 -9.06
C GLN A 163 -9.72 11.61 -9.03
N ALA A 164 -9.65 12.59 -8.13
CA ALA A 164 -8.45 13.41 -7.87
C ALA A 164 -8.10 13.47 -6.38
N CYS A 165 -7.86 12.31 -5.76
CA CYS A 165 -7.66 12.22 -4.31
C CYS A 165 -6.50 13.10 -3.79
N ASN A 166 -6.68 13.66 -2.59
CA ASN A 166 -5.73 14.56 -1.92
C ASN A 166 -4.43 13.87 -1.48
N HIS A 167 -4.50 12.56 -1.18
CA HIS A 167 -3.37 11.75 -0.72
C HIS A 167 -2.75 10.89 -1.85
N CYS A 168 -3.18 11.08 -3.11
CA CYS A 168 -2.76 10.22 -4.21
C CYS A 168 -1.27 10.39 -4.50
N PHE A 169 -0.46 9.40 -4.10
CA PHE A 169 0.97 9.40 -4.38
C PHE A 169 1.30 9.19 -5.86
N VAL A 170 0.34 8.73 -6.67
CA VAL A 170 0.43 8.56 -8.14
C VAL A 170 0.10 9.87 -8.89
N GLU A 171 -0.49 10.86 -8.20
CA GLU A 171 -0.97 12.12 -8.76
C GLU A 171 -2.00 11.96 -9.88
N SER A 172 -2.81 10.91 -9.81
CA SER A 172 -3.83 10.61 -10.81
C SER A 172 -4.99 11.62 -10.77
N SER A 173 -5.59 11.87 -11.93
CA SER A 173 -6.76 12.73 -12.08
C SER A 173 -7.39 12.58 -13.47
N PRO A 174 -8.60 13.12 -13.71
CA PRO A 174 -9.20 13.13 -15.03
C PRO A 174 -8.44 14.00 -16.05
N LYS A 175 -7.49 14.84 -15.60
CA LYS A 175 -6.64 15.68 -16.46
C LYS A 175 -5.38 14.98 -16.96
N ARG A 176 -5.08 13.76 -16.47
CA ARG A 176 -3.90 12.97 -16.90
C ARG A 176 -4.16 12.31 -18.25
N LYS A 177 -3.09 12.04 -19.00
CA LYS A 177 -3.16 11.43 -20.35
C LYS A 177 -2.25 10.22 -20.51
N GLU A 178 -1.41 9.98 -19.52
CA GLU A 178 -0.47 8.88 -19.49
C GLU A 178 -1.21 7.55 -19.40
N MET A 179 -1.05 6.72 -20.44
CA MET A 179 -1.69 5.42 -20.59
C MET A 179 -0.72 4.45 -21.25
N MET A 180 -0.76 3.18 -20.84
CA MET A 180 0.06 2.12 -21.40
C MET A 180 -0.35 1.84 -22.84
N LEU A 181 0.63 1.70 -23.73
CA LEU A 181 0.40 1.29 -25.12
C LEU A 181 0.39 -0.24 -25.23
N GLN A 182 -0.31 -0.74 -26.26
CA GLN A 182 -0.38 -2.17 -26.61
C GLN A 182 1.00 -2.84 -26.64
N GLN A 183 1.99 -2.22 -27.28
CA GLN A 183 3.35 -2.75 -27.40
C GLN A 183 4.02 -2.95 -26.04
N THR A 184 3.83 -2.01 -25.11
CA THR A 184 4.34 -2.15 -23.74
C THR A 184 3.63 -3.30 -23.01
N ALA A 185 2.31 -3.41 -23.16
CA ALA A 185 1.52 -4.48 -22.55
C ALA A 185 1.94 -5.87 -23.07
N GLU A 186 2.20 -6.00 -24.37
CA GLU A 186 2.74 -7.22 -24.99
C GLU A 186 4.10 -7.60 -24.41
N ARG A 187 4.99 -6.63 -24.20
CA ARG A 187 6.28 -6.86 -23.54
C ARG A 187 6.11 -7.33 -22.10
N CYS A 188 5.17 -6.77 -21.35
CA CYS A 188 4.85 -7.25 -20.00
C CYS A 188 4.40 -8.72 -20.01
N LEU A 189 3.50 -9.10 -20.92
CA LEU A 189 3.04 -10.49 -21.05
C LEU A 189 4.18 -11.44 -21.47
N LEU A 190 5.06 -11.01 -22.38
CA LEU A 190 6.24 -11.79 -22.77
C LEU A 190 7.19 -12.02 -21.58
N ILE A 191 7.42 -11.00 -20.75
CA ILE A 191 8.23 -11.14 -19.54
C ILE A 191 7.55 -12.11 -18.55
N LEU A 192 6.23 -12.03 -18.37
CA LEU A 192 5.48 -12.98 -17.54
C LEU A 192 5.61 -14.43 -18.04
N GLN A 193 5.54 -14.63 -19.35
CA GLN A 193 5.70 -15.94 -19.98
C GLN A 193 7.11 -16.50 -19.76
N ASN A 194 8.13 -15.66 -19.88
CA ASN A 194 9.54 -16.02 -19.72
C ASN A 194 10.03 -16.00 -18.26
N SER A 195 9.14 -15.76 -17.30
CA SER A 195 9.48 -15.69 -15.87
C SER A 195 8.57 -16.64 -15.07
N PRO A 196 8.90 -17.95 -15.01
CA PRO A 196 8.11 -18.93 -14.28
C PRO A 196 7.97 -18.62 -12.78
N SER A 197 8.93 -17.91 -12.20
CA SER A 197 8.89 -17.47 -10.80
C SER A 197 7.78 -16.45 -10.52
N ILE A 198 7.39 -15.65 -11.53
CA ILE A 198 6.31 -14.69 -11.37
C ILE A 198 4.98 -15.42 -11.41
N HIS A 199 4.32 -15.52 -10.26
CA HIS A 199 3.01 -16.15 -10.13
C HIS A 199 1.87 -15.13 -10.14
N THR A 200 2.15 -13.83 -9.97
CA THR A 200 1.13 -12.78 -9.88
C THR A 200 1.40 -11.60 -10.83
N LEU A 201 0.36 -11.17 -11.54
CA LEU A 201 0.27 -9.85 -12.17
C LEU A 201 -0.57 -8.92 -11.26
N ASP A 202 0.01 -7.83 -10.78
CA ASP A 202 -0.64 -6.78 -9.97
C ASP A 202 -0.86 -5.52 -10.82
N LEU A 203 -2.09 -5.28 -11.25
CA LEU A 203 -2.46 -4.12 -12.06
C LEU A 203 -2.84 -2.94 -11.17
N THR A 204 -2.16 -1.81 -11.40
CA THR A 204 -2.38 -0.54 -10.70
C THR A 204 -2.37 0.62 -11.71
N GLY A 205 -2.51 1.85 -11.22
CA GLY A 205 -2.49 3.06 -12.03
C GLY A 205 -3.19 4.20 -11.32
N GLY A 206 -3.86 5.05 -12.10
CA GLY A 206 -4.91 5.90 -11.58
C GLY A 206 -6.17 5.09 -11.31
N ALA A 207 -6.89 4.74 -12.38
CA ALA A 207 -7.91 3.70 -12.38
C ALA A 207 -7.57 2.71 -13.51
N PRO A 208 -6.92 1.57 -13.21
CA PRO A 208 -6.44 0.65 -14.25
C PRO A 208 -7.57 0.18 -15.17
N GLU A 209 -8.80 0.06 -14.65
CA GLU A 209 -9.97 -0.40 -15.41
C GLU A 209 -10.33 0.53 -16.58
N LEU A 210 -9.92 1.81 -16.51
CA LEU A 210 -10.16 2.81 -17.55
C LEU A 210 -9.08 2.80 -18.64
N CYS A 211 -8.08 1.92 -18.56
CA CYS A 211 -7.04 1.76 -19.57
C CYS A 211 -7.46 0.75 -20.64
N ASP A 212 -7.29 1.12 -21.92
CA ASP A 212 -7.57 0.24 -23.07
C ASP A 212 -6.87 -1.13 -22.96
N GLN A 213 -5.68 -1.15 -22.34
CA GLN A 213 -4.85 -2.34 -22.19
C GLN A 213 -5.23 -3.21 -20.99
N PHE A 214 -6.15 -2.77 -20.13
CA PHE A 214 -6.58 -3.50 -18.95
C PHE A 214 -7.06 -4.91 -19.29
N ARG A 215 -8.03 -5.01 -20.20
CA ARG A 215 -8.65 -6.29 -20.56
C ARG A 215 -7.68 -7.21 -21.31
N PHE A 216 -6.78 -6.63 -22.11
CA PHE A 216 -5.72 -7.37 -22.79
C PHE A 216 -4.76 -8.03 -21.80
N LEU A 217 -4.27 -7.26 -20.81
CA LEU A 217 -3.38 -7.77 -19.76
C LEU A 217 -4.05 -8.83 -18.88
N VAL A 218 -5.32 -8.62 -18.50
CA VAL A 218 -6.08 -9.59 -17.70
C VAL A 218 -6.26 -10.92 -18.44
N ARG A 219 -6.65 -10.88 -19.72
CA ARG A 219 -6.77 -12.10 -20.55
C ARG A 219 -5.44 -12.82 -20.70
N GLY A 220 -4.39 -12.10 -21.09
CA GLY A 220 -3.07 -12.69 -21.28
C GLY A 220 -2.49 -13.30 -20.01
N ALA A 221 -2.64 -12.62 -18.85
CA ALA A 221 -2.21 -13.18 -17.58
C ALA A 221 -3.01 -14.42 -17.17
N LYS A 222 -4.31 -14.44 -17.46
CA LYS A 222 -5.17 -15.60 -17.21
C LYS A 222 -4.78 -16.81 -18.06
N GLU A 223 -4.51 -16.60 -19.34
CA GLU A 223 -4.02 -17.64 -20.26
C GLU A 223 -2.68 -18.21 -19.83
N LEU A 224 -1.80 -17.37 -19.26
CA LEU A 224 -0.53 -17.78 -18.67
C LEU A 224 -0.67 -18.43 -17.28
N GLY A 225 -1.89 -18.62 -16.78
CA GLY A 225 -2.17 -19.23 -15.48
C GLY A 225 -1.71 -18.39 -14.28
N LYS A 226 -1.55 -17.07 -14.44
CA LYS A 226 -1.11 -16.18 -13.37
C LYS A 226 -2.28 -15.77 -12.49
N LYS A 227 -2.01 -15.54 -11.20
CA LYS A 227 -2.93 -14.82 -10.31
C LYS A 227 -2.99 -13.36 -10.75
N ILE A 228 -4.19 -12.77 -10.76
CA ILE A 228 -4.38 -11.38 -11.18
C ILE A 228 -4.91 -10.61 -9.98
N ILE A 229 -4.24 -9.52 -9.64
CA ILE A 229 -4.69 -8.52 -8.66
C ILE A 229 -4.98 -7.24 -9.42
N VAL A 230 -6.08 -6.57 -9.09
CA VAL A 230 -6.39 -5.22 -9.58
C VAL A 230 -6.60 -4.31 -8.38
N ARG A 231 -5.77 -3.26 -8.31
CA ARG A 231 -5.89 -2.19 -7.33
C ARG A 231 -6.92 -1.18 -7.80
N SER A 232 -8.12 -1.25 -7.24
CA SER A 232 -9.28 -0.50 -7.71
C SER A 232 -9.57 0.72 -6.84
N ASN A 233 -10.05 1.80 -7.48
CA ASN A 233 -10.61 2.95 -6.78
C ASN A 233 -12.13 2.80 -6.52
N LEU A 234 -12.73 1.68 -6.92
CA LEU A 234 -14.14 1.31 -6.91
C LEU A 234 -15.03 2.13 -7.86
N THR A 235 -14.92 3.46 -7.88
CA THR A 235 -15.87 4.30 -8.61
C THR A 235 -15.71 4.23 -10.13
N SER A 236 -14.57 3.75 -10.64
CA SER A 236 -14.35 3.52 -12.08
C SER A 236 -15.38 2.54 -12.67
N HIS A 237 -15.88 1.58 -11.88
CA HIS A 237 -16.91 0.63 -12.29
C HIS A 237 -18.28 1.25 -12.58
N LEU A 238 -18.49 2.52 -12.22
CA LEU A 238 -19.74 3.24 -12.48
C LEU A 238 -19.60 4.29 -13.59
N GLU A 239 -18.40 4.43 -14.19
CA GLU A 239 -18.22 5.31 -15.32
C GLU A 239 -18.92 4.74 -16.57
N PRO A 240 -19.48 5.60 -17.44
CA PRO A 240 -20.05 5.15 -18.70
C PRO A 240 -19.06 4.30 -19.51
N GLY A 241 -19.50 3.14 -19.99
CA GLY A 241 -18.67 2.17 -20.71
C GLY A 241 -17.91 1.17 -19.82
N GLN A 242 -18.17 1.16 -18.51
CA GLN A 242 -17.59 0.20 -17.55
C GLN A 242 -18.66 -0.75 -16.96
N GLU A 243 -19.86 -0.78 -17.52
CA GLU A 243 -21.02 -1.50 -16.98
C GLU A 243 -20.79 -3.01 -16.85
N ASP A 244 -19.95 -3.59 -17.71
CA ASP A 244 -19.61 -5.03 -17.73
C ASP A 244 -18.25 -5.33 -17.07
N THR A 245 -17.52 -4.31 -16.58
CA THR A 245 -16.14 -4.50 -16.10
C THR A 245 -16.06 -5.41 -14.88
N ALA A 246 -17.02 -5.32 -13.95
CA ALA A 246 -17.05 -6.17 -12.77
C ALA A 246 -17.31 -7.65 -13.14
N GLU A 247 -18.23 -7.90 -14.07
CA GLU A 247 -18.50 -9.22 -14.66
C GLU A 247 -17.28 -9.78 -15.38
N PHE A 248 -16.61 -8.94 -16.19
CA PHE A 248 -15.37 -9.32 -16.86
C PHE A 248 -14.30 -9.75 -15.86
N MET A 249 -14.12 -9.01 -14.76
CA MET A 249 -13.18 -9.35 -13.69
C MET A 249 -13.54 -10.67 -12.99
N ARG A 250 -14.83 -10.89 -12.71
CA ARG A 250 -15.35 -12.16 -12.17
C ARG A 250 -14.97 -13.32 -13.09
N ASP A 251 -15.24 -13.20 -14.39
CA ASP A 251 -15.04 -14.26 -15.38
C ASP A 251 -13.57 -14.67 -15.54
N HIS A 252 -12.65 -13.77 -15.19
CA HIS A 252 -11.20 -14.03 -15.18
C HIS A 252 -10.65 -14.37 -13.79
N ALA A 253 -11.51 -14.46 -12.77
CA ALA A 253 -11.15 -14.69 -11.37
C ALA A 253 -10.11 -13.66 -10.85
N VAL A 254 -10.34 -12.39 -11.15
CA VAL A 254 -9.49 -11.29 -10.68
C VAL A 254 -9.72 -11.05 -9.20
N ASN A 255 -8.64 -10.94 -8.42
CA ASN A 255 -8.69 -10.47 -7.05
C ASN A 255 -8.76 -8.94 -7.02
N VAL A 256 -9.78 -8.41 -6.34
CA VAL A 256 -9.98 -6.96 -6.21
C VAL A 256 -9.35 -6.51 -4.90
N VAL A 257 -8.43 -5.54 -4.97
CA VAL A 257 -7.88 -4.83 -3.81
C VAL A 257 -8.34 -3.38 -3.90
N ALA A 258 -9.40 -3.04 -3.16
CA ALA A 258 -10.13 -1.80 -3.31
C ALA A 258 -9.74 -0.75 -2.26
N SER A 259 -9.46 0.48 -2.71
CA SER A 259 -9.11 1.58 -1.81
C SER A 259 -10.35 2.19 -1.15
N LEU A 260 -10.53 1.96 0.16
CA LEU A 260 -11.61 2.54 0.97
C LEU A 260 -11.04 3.05 2.31
N PRO A 261 -10.63 4.33 2.41
CA PRO A 261 -9.91 4.85 3.57
C PRO A 261 -10.75 4.97 4.84
N CYS A 262 -12.07 4.87 4.74
CA CYS A 262 -12.97 4.88 5.89
C CYS A 262 -14.31 4.23 5.51
N TYR A 263 -15.01 3.67 6.49
CA TYR A 263 -16.40 3.22 6.35
C TYR A 263 -17.43 4.37 6.46
N THR A 264 -17.00 5.63 6.55
CA THR A 264 -17.89 6.80 6.67
C THR A 264 -17.78 7.76 5.48
N ALA A 265 -18.94 8.29 5.05
CA ALA A 265 -19.04 9.21 3.93
C ALA A 265 -18.21 10.49 4.10
N LYS A 266 -18.25 11.10 5.30
CA LYS A 266 -17.51 12.32 5.61
C LYS A 266 -16.02 12.16 5.33
N ASN A 267 -15.42 11.08 5.84
CA ASN A 267 -13.99 10.85 5.76
C ASN A 267 -13.55 10.47 4.33
N VAL A 268 -14.31 9.58 3.67
CA VAL A 268 -14.02 9.20 2.28
C VAL A 268 -14.14 10.39 1.34
N ASN A 269 -15.22 11.16 1.44
CA ASN A 269 -15.44 12.29 0.54
C ASN A 269 -14.42 13.41 0.78
N MET A 270 -14.02 13.67 2.03
CA MET A 270 -12.97 14.65 2.35
C MET A 270 -11.62 14.28 1.72
N GLN A 271 -11.29 13.00 1.66
CA GLN A 271 -9.98 12.56 1.19
C GLN A 271 -9.95 12.26 -0.32
N ARG A 272 -11.07 11.80 -0.89
CA ARG A 272 -11.14 11.27 -2.26
C ARG A 272 -11.98 12.10 -3.23
N GLY A 273 -12.81 13.02 -2.73
CA GLY A 273 -13.72 13.85 -3.53
C GLY A 273 -15.19 13.59 -3.21
N LYS A 274 -16.07 14.56 -3.45
CA LYS A 274 -17.51 14.43 -3.13
C LYS A 274 -18.17 13.34 -3.97
N GLY A 275 -19.07 12.60 -3.34
CA GLY A 275 -19.83 11.54 -4.00
C GLY A 275 -19.04 10.26 -4.27
N VAL A 276 -17.77 10.19 -3.85
CA VAL A 276 -16.95 8.97 -3.95
C VAL A 276 -17.49 7.87 -3.05
N PHE A 277 -17.85 8.18 -1.80
CA PHE A 277 -18.29 7.16 -0.85
C PHE A 277 -19.47 6.34 -1.36
N ASP A 278 -20.53 7.01 -1.81
CA ASP A 278 -21.74 6.33 -2.28
C ASP A 278 -21.45 5.45 -3.50
N ARG A 279 -20.63 5.95 -4.44
CA ARG A 279 -20.18 5.17 -5.59
C ARG A 279 -19.33 3.97 -5.17
N SER A 280 -18.46 4.12 -4.18
CA SER A 280 -17.71 3.01 -3.59
C SER A 280 -18.64 1.95 -2.97
N ILE A 281 -19.66 2.37 -2.21
CA ILE A 281 -20.65 1.45 -1.63
C ILE A 281 -21.41 0.69 -2.73
N GLN A 282 -21.83 1.37 -3.80
CA GLN A 282 -22.53 0.69 -4.89
C GLN A 282 -21.63 -0.29 -5.64
N ALA A 283 -20.38 0.06 -5.92
CA ALA A 283 -19.42 -0.85 -6.54
C ALA A 283 -19.18 -2.10 -5.68
N LEU A 284 -19.01 -1.93 -4.36
CA LEU A 284 -18.84 -3.04 -3.42
C LEU A 284 -20.06 -3.97 -3.41
N ARG A 285 -21.28 -3.41 -3.43
CA ARG A 285 -22.50 -4.22 -3.55
C ARG A 285 -22.56 -4.99 -4.88
N LYS A 286 -22.15 -4.36 -5.98
CA LYS A 286 -22.04 -5.03 -7.29
C LYS A 286 -21.07 -6.22 -7.20
N PHE A 287 -19.90 -6.04 -6.62
CA PHE A 287 -18.95 -7.15 -6.42
C PHE A 287 -19.54 -8.25 -5.53
N ASN A 288 -20.15 -7.93 -4.39
CA ASN A 288 -20.80 -8.96 -3.55
C ASN A 288 -21.91 -9.71 -4.30
N SER A 289 -22.72 -9.03 -5.13
CA SER A 289 -23.73 -9.72 -5.97
C SER A 289 -23.15 -10.67 -7.02
N LEU A 290 -21.87 -10.50 -7.36
CA LEU A 290 -21.13 -11.37 -8.27
C LEU A 290 -20.40 -12.51 -7.53
N GLY A 291 -20.59 -12.62 -6.21
CA GLY A 291 -19.99 -13.66 -5.36
C GLY A 291 -18.65 -13.27 -4.74
N TYR A 292 -18.18 -12.04 -4.89
CA TYR A 292 -16.95 -11.61 -4.24
C TYR A 292 -17.10 -11.58 -2.72
N ALA A 293 -16.06 -12.04 -2.01
CA ALA A 293 -16.03 -12.25 -0.56
C ALA A 293 -16.90 -13.40 -0.03
N GLU A 294 -17.57 -14.14 -0.92
CA GLU A 294 -18.20 -15.40 -0.56
C GLU A 294 -17.16 -16.52 -0.50
N GLU A 295 -17.19 -17.34 0.54
CA GLU A 295 -16.19 -18.38 0.76
C GLU A 295 -16.23 -19.48 -0.33
N SER A 296 -17.42 -19.78 -0.86
CA SER A 296 -17.65 -20.78 -1.89
C SER A 296 -17.25 -20.35 -3.30
N SER A 297 -17.10 -19.05 -3.57
CA SER A 297 -16.84 -18.56 -4.94
C SER A 297 -15.36 -18.57 -5.29
N GLY A 298 -14.48 -18.50 -4.29
CA GLY A 298 -13.04 -18.27 -4.49
C GLY A 298 -12.68 -16.84 -4.93
N LEU A 299 -13.66 -15.95 -5.14
CA LEU A 299 -13.45 -14.58 -5.60
C LEU A 299 -13.11 -13.66 -4.42
N LYS A 300 -11.96 -12.98 -4.52
CA LYS A 300 -11.41 -12.15 -3.45
C LYS A 300 -11.70 -10.67 -3.64
N LEU A 301 -12.27 -10.05 -2.62
CA LEU A 301 -12.45 -8.60 -2.49
C LEU A 301 -11.83 -8.16 -1.16
N ASP A 302 -10.67 -7.54 -1.24
CA ASP A 302 -9.95 -6.98 -0.10
C ASP A 302 -10.08 -5.45 -0.11
N LEU A 303 -10.01 -4.84 1.08
CA LEU A 303 -10.07 -3.39 1.24
C LEU A 303 -8.73 -2.85 1.72
N VAL A 304 -8.42 -1.60 1.37
CA VAL A 304 -7.23 -0.89 1.83
C VAL A 304 -7.64 0.34 2.62
N TYR A 305 -7.16 0.41 3.86
CA TYR A 305 -7.22 1.58 4.72
C TYR A 305 -5.92 2.38 4.61
N ASN A 306 -6.06 3.67 4.35
CA ASN A 306 -4.99 4.64 4.50
C ASN A 306 -5.44 5.77 5.46
N PRO A 307 -4.58 6.25 6.37
CA PRO A 307 -4.89 7.34 7.28
C PRO A 307 -5.38 8.62 6.59
N LEU A 308 -6.17 9.43 7.30
CA LEU A 308 -6.64 10.74 6.81
C LEU A 308 -5.60 11.86 6.96
N GLY A 309 -4.47 11.58 7.61
CA GLY A 309 -3.46 12.58 7.91
C GLY A 309 -2.10 11.99 8.24
N ALA A 310 -1.29 12.80 8.93
CA ALA A 310 0.10 12.55 9.27
C ALA A 310 0.27 11.63 10.50
N PHE A 311 -0.35 10.44 10.49
CA PHE A 311 -0.25 9.47 11.57
C PHE A 311 -0.17 8.04 11.02
N LEU A 312 0.37 7.12 11.82
CA LEU A 312 0.46 5.71 11.47
C LEU A 312 -0.92 5.04 11.53
N PRO A 313 -1.19 4.04 10.68
CA PRO A 313 -2.43 3.28 10.78
C PRO A 313 -2.54 2.54 12.12
N PRO A 314 -3.76 2.33 12.64
CA PRO A 314 -3.97 1.49 13.81
C PRO A 314 -3.72 0.00 13.48
N PRO A 315 -3.64 -0.88 14.49
CA PRO A 315 -3.50 -2.32 14.28
C PRO A 315 -4.58 -2.88 13.34
N GLN A 316 -4.13 -3.60 12.30
CA GLN A 316 -4.98 -4.09 11.21
C GLN A 316 -6.15 -4.96 11.70
N GLY A 317 -5.95 -5.84 12.68
CA GLY A 317 -6.97 -6.76 13.18
C GLY A 317 -8.21 -6.07 13.75
N GLN A 318 -8.01 -5.17 14.73
CA GLN A 318 -9.12 -4.41 15.34
C GLN A 318 -9.83 -3.51 14.32
N LEU A 319 -9.06 -2.90 13.41
CA LEU A 319 -9.65 -2.07 12.36
C LEU A 319 -10.48 -2.92 11.38
N ALA A 320 -10.01 -4.11 11.02
CA ALA A 320 -10.73 -5.03 10.13
C ALA A 320 -12.09 -5.43 10.71
N GLU A 321 -12.14 -5.77 12.01
CA GLU A 321 -13.39 -6.09 12.70
C GLU A 321 -14.38 -4.91 12.65
N LYS A 322 -13.89 -3.69 12.93
CA LYS A 322 -14.75 -2.51 12.87
C LYS A 322 -15.25 -2.21 11.45
N TYR A 323 -14.41 -2.38 10.44
CA TYR A 323 -14.84 -2.27 9.04
C TYR A 323 -15.93 -3.29 8.70
N ARG A 324 -15.78 -4.55 9.14
CA ARG A 324 -16.79 -5.59 8.91
C ARG A 324 -18.11 -5.23 9.57
N GLU A 325 -18.08 -4.80 10.83
CA GLU A 325 -19.27 -4.39 11.57
C GLU A 325 -20.01 -3.26 10.85
N GLU A 326 -19.31 -2.17 10.51
CA GLU A 326 -19.91 -0.96 9.94
C GLU A 326 -20.42 -1.20 8.51
N LEU A 327 -19.59 -1.83 7.66
CA LEU A 327 -19.98 -2.10 6.28
C LEU A 327 -21.09 -3.14 6.18
N TRP A 328 -21.10 -4.11 7.11
CA TRP A 328 -22.24 -5.01 7.26
C TRP A 328 -23.45 -4.22 7.71
N ASN A 329 -23.47 -3.66 8.93
CA ASN A 329 -24.65 -3.08 9.58
C ASN A 329 -25.35 -1.95 8.80
N TYR A 330 -24.63 -1.19 7.98
CA TYR A 330 -25.20 -0.06 7.25
C TYR A 330 -25.44 -0.32 5.76
N PHE A 331 -24.80 -1.33 5.16
CA PHE A 331 -24.80 -1.52 3.70
C PHE A 331 -24.91 -2.98 3.24
N GLY A 332 -24.82 -3.95 4.14
CA GLY A 332 -24.82 -5.39 3.82
C GLY A 332 -23.59 -5.84 3.04
N ILE A 333 -22.46 -5.13 3.17
CA ILE A 333 -21.25 -5.38 2.39
C ILE A 333 -20.34 -6.36 3.13
N GLN A 334 -19.74 -7.29 2.39
CA GLN A 334 -18.72 -8.21 2.86
C GLN A 334 -17.40 -8.02 2.10
N PHE A 335 -16.29 -8.27 2.76
CA PHE A 335 -14.94 -8.29 2.16
C PHE A 335 -14.09 -9.39 2.81
N ASN A 336 -12.99 -9.79 2.18
CA ASN A 336 -12.10 -10.84 2.62
C ASN A 336 -11.10 -10.32 3.65
N GLU A 337 -10.18 -9.43 3.28
CA GLU A 337 -9.18 -8.86 4.19
C GLU A 337 -9.19 -7.32 4.16
N LEU A 338 -8.73 -6.71 5.26
CA LEU A 338 -8.43 -5.27 5.31
C LEU A 338 -6.91 -5.12 5.43
N PHE A 339 -6.30 -4.37 4.51
CA PHE A 339 -4.89 -4.00 4.57
C PHE A 339 -4.74 -2.56 5.04
N THR A 340 -3.82 -2.31 5.95
CA THR A 340 -3.46 -0.94 6.35
C THR A 340 -2.20 -0.48 5.67
N ILE A 341 -2.18 0.74 5.14
CA ILE A 341 -1.00 1.34 4.53
C ILE A 341 -0.68 2.69 5.17
N THR A 342 0.60 2.98 5.40
CA THR A 342 1.06 4.30 5.82
C THR A 342 1.01 5.25 4.63
N ASN A 343 0.60 6.50 4.85
CA ASN A 343 0.64 7.50 3.79
C ASN A 343 2.10 7.82 3.46
N MET A 344 2.55 7.54 2.23
CA MET A 344 3.92 7.83 1.84
C MET A 344 4.14 9.34 1.68
N PRO A 345 5.20 9.92 2.27
CA PRO A 345 5.50 11.35 2.24
C PRO A 345 6.08 11.78 0.88
N ILE A 346 5.36 11.50 -0.21
CA ILE A 346 5.74 11.83 -1.58
C ILE A 346 4.57 12.54 -2.31
N LYS A 347 4.90 13.27 -3.38
CA LYS A 347 3.93 13.92 -4.27
C LYS A 347 2.87 14.75 -3.53
N ARG A 348 1.58 14.59 -3.83
CA ARG A 348 0.48 15.37 -3.24
C ARG A 348 0.46 15.32 -1.72
N PHE A 349 0.77 14.17 -1.12
CA PHE A 349 0.79 14.07 0.34
C PHE A 349 1.98 14.83 0.95
N ALA A 350 3.16 14.79 0.32
CA ALA A 350 4.28 15.64 0.73
C ALA A 350 3.96 17.12 0.60
N ASP A 351 3.31 17.54 -0.50
CA ASP A 351 2.90 18.93 -0.70
C ASP A 351 1.85 19.37 0.33
N PHE A 352 0.91 18.48 0.69
CA PHE A 352 -0.08 18.68 1.75
C PHE A 352 0.60 18.92 3.11
N LEU A 353 1.52 18.04 3.49
CA LEU A 353 2.28 18.17 4.75
C LEU A 353 3.13 19.44 4.78
N TYR A 354 3.82 19.75 3.68
CA TYR A 354 4.68 20.93 3.57
C TYR A 354 3.89 22.23 3.77
N ARG A 355 2.70 22.35 3.17
CA ARG A 355 1.85 23.55 3.32
C ARG A 355 1.31 23.75 4.74
N ARG A 356 1.18 22.66 5.49
CA ARG A 356 0.71 22.67 6.87
C ARG A 356 1.84 22.76 7.89
N ASN A 357 3.09 22.82 7.43
CA ASN A 357 4.28 22.75 8.27
C ASN A 357 4.33 21.45 9.11
N GLU A 358 3.82 20.36 8.55
CA GLU A 358 3.71 19.03 9.19
C GLU A 358 4.71 18.01 8.61
N LEU A 359 5.49 18.36 7.59
CA LEU A 359 6.36 17.41 6.89
C LEU A 359 7.50 16.89 7.79
N GLU A 360 8.17 17.78 8.51
CA GLU A 360 9.29 17.43 9.40
C GLU A 360 8.84 16.52 10.53
N SER A 361 7.79 16.91 11.26
CA SER A 361 7.21 16.12 12.35
C SER A 361 6.66 14.76 11.88
N TYR A 362 6.12 14.69 10.66
CA TYR A 362 5.71 13.41 10.08
C TYR A 362 6.92 12.52 9.76
N MET A 363 7.99 13.07 9.21
CA MET A 363 9.21 12.29 8.96
C MET A 363 9.85 11.78 10.26
N GLU A 364 9.88 12.61 11.32
CA GLU A 364 10.29 12.19 12.66
C GLU A 364 9.45 11.01 13.18
N LEU A 365 8.13 11.08 13.00
CA LEU A 365 7.22 10.00 13.37
C LEU A 365 7.60 8.70 12.65
N LEU A 366 7.84 8.74 11.34
CA LEU A 366 8.20 7.56 10.55
C LEU A 366 9.53 6.96 11.02
N VAL A 367 10.55 7.80 11.24
CA VAL A 367 11.89 7.35 11.66
C VAL A 367 11.85 6.77 13.07
N ARG A 368 11.18 7.45 14.00
CA ARG A 368 11.03 6.99 15.39
C ARG A 368 10.32 5.63 15.48
N ASN A 369 9.43 5.36 14.55
CA ASN A 369 8.68 4.10 14.48
C ASN A 369 9.28 3.10 13.48
N PHE A 370 10.53 3.29 13.05
CA PHE A 370 11.22 2.30 12.21
C PHE A 370 11.21 0.91 12.86
N ASN A 371 10.72 -0.08 12.12
CA ASN A 371 10.63 -1.46 12.55
C ASN A 371 11.48 -2.35 11.63
N ILE A 372 12.59 -2.84 12.16
CA ILE A 372 13.55 -3.68 11.42
C ILE A 372 12.91 -4.97 10.88
N HIS A 373 11.90 -5.52 11.56
CA HIS A 373 11.25 -6.77 11.16
C HIS A 373 10.38 -6.63 9.91
N THR A 374 10.05 -5.41 9.49
CA THR A 374 9.32 -5.17 8.24
C THR A 374 10.23 -5.27 7.02
N VAL A 375 11.53 -5.06 7.18
CA VAL A 375 12.50 -4.89 6.07
C VAL A 375 12.60 -6.14 5.18
N ASP A 376 12.51 -7.34 5.77
CA ASP A 376 12.62 -8.57 4.99
C ASP A 376 11.41 -8.87 4.10
N ASN A 377 10.29 -8.21 4.40
CA ASN A 377 8.99 -8.37 3.77
C ASN A 377 8.58 -7.16 2.91
N ILE A 378 9.44 -6.13 2.75
CA ILE A 378 9.09 -5.00 1.89
C ILE A 378 8.92 -5.47 0.43
N MET A 379 7.89 -4.95 -0.24
CA MET A 379 7.49 -5.37 -1.58
C MET A 379 8.62 -5.20 -2.60
N CYS A 380 9.46 -4.17 -2.39
CA CYS A 380 10.59 -3.88 -3.25
C CYS A 380 11.67 -4.99 -3.22
N ARG A 381 11.50 -6.11 -2.49
CA ARG A 381 12.41 -7.26 -2.55
C ARG A 381 12.05 -8.32 -3.59
N ASN A 382 10.78 -8.57 -3.86
CA ASN A 382 10.33 -9.65 -4.77
C ASN A 382 9.39 -9.16 -5.89
N LEU A 383 9.18 -7.84 -5.99
CA LEU A 383 8.31 -7.25 -7.00
C LEU A 383 9.13 -6.61 -8.13
N MET A 384 8.65 -6.71 -9.37
CA MET A 384 9.11 -5.89 -10.50
C MET A 384 8.01 -4.89 -10.82
N ASN A 385 8.29 -3.59 -10.69
CA ASN A 385 7.31 -2.56 -11.02
C ASN A 385 7.58 -2.02 -12.44
N VAL A 386 6.54 -1.96 -13.27
CA VAL A 386 6.57 -1.46 -14.65
C VAL A 386 5.65 -0.24 -14.77
N ASN A 387 6.17 0.83 -15.36
CA ASN A 387 5.40 2.04 -15.66
C ASN A 387 4.72 1.96 -17.03
N TRP A 388 3.75 2.83 -17.27
CA TRP A 388 2.95 2.86 -18.51
C TRP A 388 3.81 3.01 -19.78
N ASN A 389 4.99 3.63 -19.67
CA ASN A 389 5.97 3.79 -20.74
C ASN A 389 7.02 2.67 -20.82
N GLY A 390 6.88 1.60 -20.03
CA GLY A 390 7.76 0.44 -20.06
C GLY A 390 9.03 0.54 -19.21
N LYS A 391 9.25 1.65 -18.49
CA LYS A 391 10.36 1.76 -17.53
C LYS A 391 10.16 0.86 -16.30
N ILE A 392 11.26 0.33 -15.77
CA ILE A 392 11.25 -0.62 -14.66
C ILE A 392 11.77 0.02 -13.37
N TYR A 393 11.13 -0.31 -12.25
CA TYR A 393 11.39 0.21 -10.91
C TYR A 393 11.36 -0.92 -9.87
N ASP A 394 11.95 -0.69 -8.70
CA ASP A 394 11.91 -1.68 -7.61
C ASP A 394 10.52 -1.80 -6.97
N CYS A 395 9.75 -0.71 -6.93
CA CYS A 395 8.37 -0.66 -6.44
C CYS A 395 7.63 0.62 -6.93
N ASP A 396 6.33 0.73 -6.63
CA ASP A 396 5.48 1.85 -7.07
C ASP A 396 5.92 3.20 -6.48
N PHE A 397 6.44 3.25 -5.26
CA PHE A 397 6.97 4.50 -4.71
C PHE A 397 8.24 4.97 -5.43
N ASN A 398 9.16 4.06 -5.77
CA ASN A 398 10.31 4.39 -6.61
C ASN A 398 9.85 4.88 -7.99
N GLN A 399 8.82 4.26 -8.57
CA GLN A 399 8.20 4.73 -9.82
C GLN A 399 7.71 6.17 -9.71
N GLN A 400 6.96 6.51 -8.67
CA GLN A 400 6.46 7.87 -8.50
C GLN A 400 7.57 8.90 -8.24
N LEU A 401 8.70 8.48 -7.68
CA LEU A 401 9.88 9.33 -7.49
C LEU A 401 10.82 9.37 -8.70
N GLU A 402 10.50 8.64 -9.78
CA GLU A 402 11.38 8.42 -10.93
C GLU A 402 12.78 7.94 -10.50
N MET A 403 12.80 6.86 -9.72
CA MET A 403 14.02 6.15 -9.30
C MET A 403 14.16 4.88 -10.15
N GLU A 404 14.40 5.05 -11.46
CA GLU A 404 14.49 3.93 -12.40
C GLU A 404 15.62 2.97 -12.07
N ILE A 405 15.38 1.66 -12.15
CA ILE A 405 16.48 0.67 -12.12
C ILE A 405 17.39 0.94 -13.31
N LYS A 406 18.70 0.97 -13.08
CA LYS A 406 19.71 1.15 -14.12
C LYS A 406 20.36 -0.17 -14.47
N LYS A 407 20.63 -0.39 -15.77
CA LYS A 407 21.31 -1.60 -16.25
C LYS A 407 22.82 -1.40 -16.14
N ASN A 408 23.51 -2.18 -15.30
CA ASN A 408 24.95 -2.04 -15.02
C ASN A 408 25.31 -0.59 -14.59
N ASP A 409 26.58 -0.18 -14.76
CA ASP A 409 27.02 1.20 -14.57
C ASP A 409 26.53 2.16 -15.68
N SER A 410 25.56 1.74 -16.53
CA SER A 410 24.95 2.62 -17.53
C SER A 410 24.13 3.72 -16.87
N GLN A 411 24.05 4.88 -17.53
CA GLN A 411 23.14 5.94 -17.12
C GLN A 411 21.70 5.70 -17.59
N ASP A 412 21.49 4.77 -18.53
CA ASP A 412 20.19 4.54 -19.13
C ASP A 412 19.26 3.69 -18.23
N PRO A 413 17.98 4.07 -18.13
CA PRO A 413 16.99 3.35 -17.33
C PRO A 413 16.62 2.02 -18.00
N MET A 414 16.53 0.97 -17.20
CA MET A 414 16.08 -0.34 -17.66
C MET A 414 14.60 -0.29 -18.08
N THR A 415 14.29 -0.90 -19.23
CA THR A 415 12.92 -0.99 -19.75
C THR A 415 12.52 -2.43 -20.10
N VAL A 416 11.20 -2.68 -20.22
CA VAL A 416 10.65 -3.98 -20.65
C VAL A 416 11.08 -4.39 -22.06
N TYR A 417 11.63 -3.46 -22.84
CA TYR A 417 12.15 -3.72 -24.18
C TYR A 417 13.57 -4.31 -24.16
N GLU A 418 14.29 -4.17 -23.04
CA GLU A 418 15.71 -4.52 -22.93
C GLU A 418 15.99 -5.80 -22.16
N ILE A 419 14.97 -6.33 -21.49
CA ILE A 419 15.04 -7.59 -20.74
C ILE A 419 14.11 -8.62 -21.35
N SER A 420 14.49 -9.88 -21.24
CA SER A 420 13.69 -11.02 -21.68
C SER A 420 12.98 -11.71 -20.53
N SER A 421 13.49 -11.59 -19.30
CA SER A 421 12.95 -12.24 -18.10
C SER A 421 13.26 -11.42 -16.84
N ALA A 422 12.39 -11.52 -15.82
CA ALA A 422 12.61 -10.86 -14.52
C ALA A 422 13.80 -11.44 -13.74
N LYS A 423 14.33 -12.61 -14.14
CA LYS A 423 15.56 -13.17 -13.56
C LYS A 423 16.76 -12.22 -13.67
N GLU A 424 16.78 -11.38 -14.69
CA GLU A 424 17.83 -10.36 -14.89
C GLU A 424 17.89 -9.33 -13.75
N MET A 425 16.85 -9.26 -12.90
CA MET A 425 16.78 -8.36 -11.76
C MET A 425 17.25 -8.98 -10.44
N GLU A 426 17.42 -10.31 -10.37
CA GLU A 426 17.79 -10.99 -9.13
C GLU A 426 19.17 -10.52 -8.63
N GLY A 427 19.28 -10.21 -7.34
CA GLY A 427 20.51 -9.74 -6.71
C GLY A 427 20.87 -8.27 -7.00
N MET A 428 20.13 -7.56 -7.85
CA MET A 428 20.32 -6.13 -8.06
C MET A 428 20.11 -5.34 -6.77
N HIS A 429 20.84 -4.22 -6.64
CA HIS A 429 20.66 -3.27 -5.53
C HIS A 429 19.28 -2.60 -5.64
N ILE A 430 18.58 -2.51 -4.52
CA ILE A 430 17.27 -1.84 -4.43
C ILE A 430 17.48 -0.36 -4.12
N GLN A 431 16.87 0.50 -4.92
CA GLN A 431 16.95 1.94 -4.69
C GLN A 431 16.15 2.37 -3.47
N THR A 432 16.85 2.96 -2.50
CA THR A 432 16.25 3.47 -1.25
C THR A 432 16.32 4.98 -1.16
N ASP A 433 15.31 5.58 -0.54
CA ASP A 433 15.28 6.99 -0.18
C ASP A 433 14.42 7.19 1.09
N SER A 434 14.18 8.43 1.49
CA SER A 434 13.44 8.78 2.70
C SER A 434 12.04 8.17 2.80
N HIS A 435 11.36 7.95 1.68
CA HIS A 435 10.05 7.28 1.65
C HIS A 435 10.10 5.85 2.21
N CYS A 436 11.28 5.19 2.20
CA CYS A 436 11.45 3.85 2.76
C CYS A 436 11.19 3.82 4.28
N PHE A 437 11.35 4.93 4.99
CA PHE A 437 10.91 5.04 6.39
C PHE A 437 9.39 4.86 6.52
N GLY A 438 8.60 5.31 5.54
CA GLY A 438 7.16 5.04 5.51
C GLY A 438 6.85 3.56 5.35
N CYS A 439 7.60 2.87 4.47
CA CYS A 439 7.43 1.43 4.22
C CYS A 439 7.80 0.55 5.41
N THR A 440 8.65 1.07 6.30
CA THR A 440 9.23 0.33 7.42
C THR A 440 8.79 0.84 8.78
N ALA A 441 7.92 1.85 8.83
CA ALA A 441 7.36 2.36 10.08
C ALA A 441 6.22 1.48 10.59
N GLY A 442 6.20 1.25 11.91
CA GLY A 442 5.14 0.52 12.59
C GLY A 442 5.01 -0.92 12.07
N MET A 443 3.85 -1.26 11.52
CA MET A 443 3.57 -2.59 10.95
C MET A 443 4.03 -2.74 9.48
N GLY A 444 4.58 -1.68 8.88
CA GLY A 444 4.98 -1.66 7.48
C GLY A 444 3.87 -1.22 6.52
N SER A 445 4.17 -1.24 5.22
CA SER A 445 3.23 -0.84 4.14
C SER A 445 3.34 -1.71 2.89
N SER A 446 3.87 -2.93 3.07
CA SER A 446 4.16 -3.89 2.00
C SER A 446 3.40 -5.19 2.17
#